data_AF-A0A529HXJ8-F1
#
_entry.id   AF-A0A529HXJ8-F1
#
_cell.length_a   1.000
_cell.length_b   1.000
_cell.length_c   1.000
_cell.angle_alpha   90.00
_cell.angle_beta   90.00
_cell.angle_gamma   90.00
#
_symmetry.space_group_name_H-M   'P 1'
#
loop_
_entity.id
_entity.type
_entity.pdbx_description
1 polymer ?
#
loop_
_entity_poly.entity_id
_entity_poly.type
_entity_poly.pdbx_seq_one_letter_code
_entity_poly.pdbx_strand_id
1 'polypeptide(L)'
;MTPMEKAGWTPLPHSDEDLERAKSVPDTPQTRADTYRLAWNDPDFMTRRELRAVRLQLELLKPEMILAERGIQSTVILFGGARIPEPGGEAWAAKNETQKQNLELNSRYYEEARKFARLCSQHSASSYYREFVVVTGGGPGVM
;
A
#
# COMPACT_ATOMS: atom_id res chain seq x y z
N MET A 1 20.59 -1.36 8.39
CA MET A 1 21.10 -2.69 8.02
C MET A 1 21.15 -2.74 6.51
N THR A 2 22.34 -2.81 5.91
CA THR A 2 22.51 -3.01 4.47
C THR A 2 22.15 -4.46 4.14
N PRO A 3 21.05 -4.77 3.41
CA PRO A 3 20.57 -6.15 3.27
C PRO A 3 21.35 -7.03 2.29
N MET A 4 22.55 -6.64 1.86
CA MET A 4 23.23 -7.32 0.76
C MET A 4 24.74 -7.36 0.93
N GLU A 5 25.21 -8.35 1.68
CA GLU A 5 26.47 -9.01 1.35
C GLU A 5 26.14 -10.41 0.85
N LYS A 6 26.11 -10.60 -0.49
CA LYS A 6 26.05 -11.93 -1.13
C LYS A 6 27.28 -12.82 -0.84
N ALA A 7 28.22 -12.33 -0.03
CA ALA A 7 29.53 -12.92 0.19
C ALA A 7 29.73 -13.48 1.62
N GLY A 8 28.68 -13.48 2.45
CA GLY A 8 28.71 -14.11 3.78
C GLY A 8 28.11 -15.51 3.75
N TRP A 9 28.74 -16.48 4.40
CA TRP A 9 28.08 -17.76 4.69
C TRP A 9 26.83 -17.48 5.54
N THR A 10 25.66 -17.86 5.01
CA THR A 10 24.39 -17.79 5.73
C THR A 10 23.93 -19.20 6.10
N PRO A 11 23.57 -19.46 7.36
CA PRO A 11 23.09 -20.78 7.80
C PRO A 11 21.71 -21.12 7.25
N LEU A 12 20.95 -20.13 6.76
CA LEU A 12 19.61 -20.31 6.20
C LEU A 12 19.57 -19.77 4.75
N PRO A 13 19.02 -20.53 3.79
CA PRO A 13 18.86 -20.05 2.42
C PRO A 13 17.88 -18.86 2.37
N HIS A 14 18.04 -18.01 1.37
CA HIS A 14 17.05 -16.97 1.09
C HIS A 14 15.80 -17.56 0.41
N SER A 15 14.64 -16.91 0.57
CA SER A 15 13.37 -17.44 0.05
C SER A 15 13.34 -17.54 -1.48
N ASP A 16 14.08 -16.71 -2.21
CA ASP A 16 14.25 -16.81 -3.66
C ASP A 16 15.07 -18.06 -4.06
N GLU A 17 16.09 -18.42 -3.28
CA GLU A 17 16.86 -19.66 -3.48
C GLU A 17 15.99 -20.92 -3.23
N ASP A 18 15.14 -20.89 -2.19
CA ASP A 18 14.19 -21.96 -1.92
C ASP A 18 13.17 -22.12 -3.07
N LEU A 19 12.74 -21.01 -3.67
CA LEU A 19 11.83 -21.02 -4.82
C LEU A 19 12.47 -21.70 -6.03
N GLU A 20 13.72 -21.36 -6.35
CA GLU A 20 14.46 -22.00 -7.45
C GLU A 20 14.70 -23.48 -7.17
N ARG A 21 15.02 -23.83 -5.92
CA ARG A 21 15.18 -25.24 -5.52
C ARG A 21 13.87 -26.01 -5.70
N ALA A 22 12.74 -25.45 -5.28
CA ALA A 22 11.44 -26.09 -5.44
C ALA A 22 11.08 -26.36 -6.92
N LYS A 23 11.47 -25.47 -7.84
CA LYS A 23 11.30 -25.67 -9.30
C LYS A 23 12.21 -26.76 -9.87
N SER A 24 13.36 -27.01 -9.25
CA SER A 24 14.35 -27.99 -9.72
C SER A 24 14.08 -29.44 -9.30
N VAL A 25 13.07 -29.67 -8.45
CA VAL A 25 12.70 -31.00 -7.97
C VAL A 25 12.16 -31.85 -9.15
N PRO A 26 12.54 -33.14 -9.28
CA PRO A 26 12.02 -34.01 -10.31
C PRO A 26 10.49 -34.05 -10.32
N ASP A 27 9.88 -33.96 -11.50
CA ASP A 27 8.44 -34.00 -11.66
C ASP A 27 7.92 -35.44 -11.57
N THR A 28 7.43 -35.81 -10.39
CA THR A 28 6.89 -37.12 -10.05
C THR A 28 5.45 -36.98 -9.53
N PRO A 29 4.63 -38.04 -9.55
CA PRO A 29 3.30 -37.99 -8.94
C PRO A 29 3.30 -37.49 -7.49
N GLN A 30 4.36 -37.78 -6.73
CA GLN A 30 4.53 -37.33 -5.35
C GLN A 30 4.85 -35.84 -5.25
N THR A 31 5.78 -35.33 -6.07
CA THR A 31 6.25 -33.93 -6.00
C THR A 31 5.23 -32.93 -6.57
N ARG A 32 4.23 -33.41 -7.32
CA ARG A 32 3.06 -32.64 -7.75
C ARG A 32 2.03 -32.41 -6.64
N ALA A 33 2.10 -33.12 -5.52
CA ALA A 33 1.14 -32.96 -4.44
C ALA A 33 1.30 -31.59 -3.75
N ASP A 34 0.17 -30.96 -3.37
CA ASP A 34 0.17 -29.60 -2.80
C ASP A 34 0.98 -29.46 -1.52
N THR A 35 1.17 -30.56 -0.77
CA THR A 35 2.00 -30.61 0.44
C THR A 35 3.48 -30.30 0.20
N TYR A 36 3.94 -30.33 -1.06
CA TYR A 36 5.31 -29.97 -1.45
C TYR A 36 5.45 -28.48 -1.83
N ARG A 37 4.36 -27.71 -1.88
CA ARG A 37 4.43 -26.27 -2.11
C ARG A 37 5.05 -25.57 -0.91
N LEU A 38 5.87 -24.56 -1.17
CA LEU A 38 6.42 -23.70 -0.12
C LEU A 38 5.28 -22.89 0.52
N ALA A 39 5.13 -22.97 1.84
CA ALA A 39 4.00 -22.38 2.56
C ALA A 39 3.78 -20.88 2.28
N TRP A 40 4.86 -20.09 2.19
CA TRP A 40 4.79 -18.65 1.92
C TRP A 40 4.46 -18.32 0.45
N ASN A 41 4.58 -19.29 -0.46
CA ASN A 41 4.23 -19.18 -1.89
C ASN A 41 3.00 -20.03 -2.26
N ASP A 42 2.29 -20.57 -1.27
CA ASP A 42 1.08 -21.38 -1.49
C ASP A 42 -0.18 -20.51 -1.25
N PRO A 43 -0.90 -20.10 -2.30
CA PRO A 43 -2.08 -19.25 -2.16
C PRO A 43 -3.22 -19.96 -1.42
N ASP A 44 -3.34 -21.28 -1.56
CA ASP A 44 -4.40 -22.06 -0.89
C ASP A 44 -4.14 -22.08 0.62
N PHE A 45 -2.88 -22.26 1.03
CA PHE A 45 -2.49 -22.16 2.43
C PHE A 45 -2.61 -20.73 2.99
N MET A 46 -2.12 -19.72 2.27
CA MET A 46 -2.13 -18.32 2.71
C MET A 46 -3.54 -17.73 2.85
N THR A 47 -4.53 -18.25 2.13
CA THR A 47 -5.92 -17.76 2.20
C THR A 47 -6.74 -18.39 3.32
N ARG A 48 -6.19 -19.42 4.01
CA ARG A 48 -6.83 -20.07 5.16
C ARG A 48 -7.19 -19.09 6.28
N ARG A 49 -8.25 -19.41 7.02
CA ARG A 49 -8.77 -18.57 8.11
C ARG A 49 -7.75 -18.44 9.24
N GLU A 50 -7.03 -19.51 9.51
CA GLU A 50 -5.99 -19.64 10.55
C GLU A 50 -4.84 -18.67 10.30
N LEU A 51 -4.54 -18.34 9.03
CA LEU A 51 -3.46 -17.41 8.67
C LEU A 51 -3.89 -15.94 8.59
N ARG A 52 -5.07 -15.59 9.12
CA ARG A 52 -5.51 -14.18 9.15
C ARG A 52 -4.52 -13.27 9.88
N ALA A 53 -3.96 -13.72 11.00
CA ALA A 53 -2.99 -12.92 11.77
C ALA A 53 -1.69 -12.68 10.97
N VAL A 54 -1.20 -13.71 10.27
CA VAL A 54 -0.02 -13.60 9.39
C VAL A 54 -0.29 -12.64 8.24
N ARG A 55 -1.44 -12.74 7.57
CA ARG A 55 -1.82 -11.79 6.51
C ARG A 55 -1.92 -10.36 7.02
N LEU A 56 -2.53 -10.14 8.18
CA LEU A 56 -2.58 -8.81 8.80
C LEU A 56 -1.19 -8.25 9.08
N GLN A 57 -0.27 -9.09 9.57
CA GLN A 57 1.12 -8.69 9.78
C GLN A 57 1.79 -8.29 8.46
N LEU A 58 1.58 -9.02 7.37
CA LEU A 58 2.13 -8.69 6.05
C LEU A 58 1.60 -7.34 5.53
N GLU A 59 0.30 -7.07 5.71
CA GLU A 59 -0.33 -5.80 5.31
C GLU A 59 0.19 -4.59 6.11
N LEU A 60 0.65 -4.80 7.35
CA LEU A 60 1.29 -3.74 8.15
C LEU A 60 2.79 -3.61 7.82
N LEU A 61 3.49 -4.73 7.65
CA LEU A 61 4.93 -4.76 7.47
C LEU A 61 5.34 -4.20 6.10
N LYS A 62 4.61 -4.56 5.04
CA LYS A 62 4.93 -4.12 3.68
C LYS A 62 5.00 -2.60 3.53
N PRO A 63 3.99 -1.80 3.94
CA PRO A 63 4.08 -0.35 3.85
C PRO A 63 5.18 0.22 4.74
N GLU A 64 5.36 -0.30 5.95
CA GLU A 64 6.41 0.16 6.88
C GLU A 64 7.82 -0.01 6.27
N MET A 65 8.12 -1.20 5.75
CA MET A 65 9.40 -1.48 5.08
C MET A 65 9.64 -0.52 3.92
N ILE A 66 8.61 -0.29 3.11
CA ILE A 66 8.69 0.55 1.92
C ILE A 66 8.91 2.03 2.29
N LEU A 67 8.27 2.51 3.35
CA LEU A 67 8.47 3.87 3.87
C LEU A 67 9.88 4.04 4.42
N ALA A 68 10.37 3.05 5.18
CA ALA A 68 11.72 3.04 5.73
C ALA A 68 12.80 3.00 4.63
N GLU A 69 12.63 2.18 3.60
CA GLU A 69 13.54 2.11 2.43
C GLU A 69 13.63 3.44 1.68
N ARG A 70 12.53 4.17 1.58
CA ARG A 70 12.49 5.52 1.00
C ARG A 70 13.01 6.61 1.95
N GLY A 71 13.28 6.25 3.20
CA GLY A 71 13.74 7.18 4.23
C GLY A 71 12.66 8.20 4.62
N ILE A 72 11.37 7.83 4.57
CA ILE A 72 10.29 8.69 5.02
C ILE A 72 10.38 8.83 6.55
N GLN A 73 10.43 10.07 7.03
CA GLN A 73 10.60 10.43 8.44
C GLN A 73 9.30 10.97 9.05
N SER A 74 8.44 11.60 8.24
CA SER A 74 7.14 12.08 8.70
C SER A 74 6.10 12.09 7.58
N THR A 75 4.87 11.78 7.95
CA THR A 75 3.71 11.77 7.06
C THR A 75 2.62 12.70 7.57
N VAL A 76 1.84 13.28 6.66
CA VAL A 76 0.61 14.01 6.97
C VAL A 76 -0.56 13.19 6.44
N ILE A 77 -1.42 12.70 7.34
CA ILE A 77 -2.60 11.94 6.96
C ILE A 77 -3.73 12.91 6.61
N LEU A 78 -4.17 12.87 5.35
CA LEU A 78 -5.27 13.71 4.86
C LEU A 78 -6.54 12.87 4.73
N PHE A 79 -7.58 13.28 5.48
CA PHE A 79 -8.92 12.72 5.40
C PHE A 79 -9.89 13.73 4.80
N GLY A 80 -10.89 13.23 4.08
CA GLY A 80 -11.93 14.09 3.54
C GLY A 80 -13.04 13.32 2.82
N GLY A 81 -14.05 14.08 2.35
CA GLY A 81 -15.21 13.50 1.71
C GLY A 81 -14.88 12.89 0.35
N ALA A 82 -15.05 11.57 0.23
CA ALA A 82 -14.84 10.83 -1.02
C ALA A 82 -15.78 11.22 -2.17
N ARG A 83 -16.88 11.91 -1.82
CA ARG A 83 -18.00 12.23 -2.71
C ARG A 83 -18.00 13.68 -3.16
N ILE A 84 -17.08 14.49 -2.65
CA ILE A 84 -16.99 15.91 -2.98
C ILE A 84 -16.45 16.01 -4.40
N PRO A 85 -17.19 16.62 -5.34
CA PRO A 85 -16.70 16.82 -6.69
C PRO A 85 -15.64 17.93 -6.70
N GLU A 86 -14.81 17.95 -7.74
CA GLU A 86 -14.00 19.12 -8.03
C GLU A 86 -14.89 20.34 -8.36
N PRO A 87 -14.43 21.59 -8.17
CA PRO A 87 -15.23 22.76 -8.50
C PRO A 87 -15.63 22.77 -9.98
N GLY A 88 -16.93 22.90 -10.24
CA GLY A 88 -17.50 22.82 -11.59
C GLY A 88 -17.68 21.40 -12.13
N GLY A 89 -17.23 20.39 -11.40
CA GLY A 89 -17.48 18.99 -11.70
C GLY A 89 -18.90 18.56 -11.33
N GLU A 90 -19.34 17.45 -11.93
CA GLU A 90 -20.64 16.86 -11.63
C GLU A 90 -20.64 16.26 -10.21
N ALA A 91 -21.69 16.55 -9.43
CA ALA A 91 -21.95 15.91 -8.14
C ALA A 91 -22.46 14.46 -8.32
N TRP A 92 -21.63 13.60 -8.92
CA TRP A 92 -21.93 12.21 -9.32
C TRP A 92 -22.48 11.32 -8.19
N ALA A 93 -22.16 11.66 -6.94
CA ALA A 93 -22.59 10.92 -5.76
C ALA A 93 -23.95 11.36 -5.20
N ALA A 94 -24.56 12.40 -5.78
CA ALA A 94 -25.87 12.90 -5.36
C ALA A 94 -26.99 11.95 -5.76
N LYS A 95 -27.93 11.71 -4.83
CA LYS A 95 -29.15 10.90 -5.08
C LYS A 95 -30.43 11.74 -5.14
N ASN A 96 -30.33 13.03 -4.82
CA ASN A 96 -31.42 13.98 -4.85
C ASN A 96 -30.88 15.41 -4.97
N GLU A 97 -31.78 16.35 -5.23
CA GLU A 97 -31.42 17.75 -5.49
C GLU A 97 -30.73 18.43 -4.30
N THR A 98 -31.17 18.16 -3.08
CA THR A 98 -30.54 18.70 -1.86
C THR A 98 -29.10 18.21 -1.70
N GLN A 99 -28.84 16.91 -1.96
CA GLN A 99 -27.49 16.36 -1.92
C GLN A 99 -26.61 16.96 -3.01
N LYS A 100 -27.15 17.14 -4.22
CA LYS A 100 -26.45 17.76 -5.34
C LYS A 100 -25.96 19.16 -4.95
N GLN A 101 -26.87 20.01 -4.49
CA GLN A 101 -26.55 21.37 -4.05
C GLN A 101 -25.51 21.39 -2.93
N ASN A 102 -25.65 20.51 -1.92
CA ASN A 102 -24.68 20.41 -0.83
C ASN A 102 -23.29 19.97 -1.30
N LEU A 103 -23.21 19.01 -2.23
CA LEU A 103 -21.94 18.54 -2.77
C LEU A 103 -21.27 19.62 -3.62
N GLU A 104 -22.03 20.32 -4.46
CA GLU A 104 -21.54 21.45 -5.25
C GLU A 104 -21.04 22.59 -4.37
N LEU A 105 -21.76 22.95 -3.30
CA LEU A 105 -21.32 23.95 -2.32
C LEU A 105 -20.03 23.53 -1.59
N ASN A 106 -19.89 22.23 -1.31
CA ASN A 106 -18.71 21.67 -0.65
C ASN A 106 -17.52 21.46 -1.59
N SER A 107 -17.68 21.62 -2.91
CA SER A 107 -16.59 21.48 -3.90
C SER A 107 -15.41 22.40 -3.60
N ARG A 108 -15.62 23.52 -2.89
CA ARG A 108 -14.54 24.38 -2.41
C ARG A 108 -13.48 23.64 -1.58
N TYR A 109 -13.87 22.63 -0.80
CA TYR A 109 -12.94 21.86 0.03
C TYR A 109 -11.96 21.01 -0.79
N TYR A 110 -12.33 20.67 -2.02
CA TYR A 110 -11.44 20.00 -2.95
C TYR A 110 -10.23 20.89 -3.30
N GLU A 111 -10.46 22.19 -3.56
CA GLU A 111 -9.37 23.14 -3.78
C GLU A 111 -8.58 23.45 -2.52
N GLU A 112 -9.22 23.54 -1.35
CA GLU A 112 -8.51 23.71 -0.10
C GLU A 112 -7.58 22.52 0.21
N ALA A 113 -8.01 21.30 -0.09
CA ALA A 113 -7.16 20.12 0.03
C ALA A 113 -6.01 20.12 -0.98
N ARG A 114 -6.24 20.51 -2.23
CA ARG A 114 -5.16 20.71 -3.21
C ARG A 114 -4.14 21.75 -2.75
N LYS A 115 -4.60 22.88 -2.21
CA LYS A 115 -3.72 23.93 -1.67
C LYS A 115 -2.90 23.41 -0.49
N PHE A 116 -3.54 22.71 0.45
CA PHE A 116 -2.85 22.12 1.59
C PHE A 116 -1.81 21.09 1.16
N ALA A 117 -2.19 20.14 0.29
CA ALA A 117 -1.27 19.13 -0.23
C ALA A 117 -0.09 19.74 -1.01
N ARG A 118 -0.32 20.84 -1.74
CA ARG A 118 0.73 21.60 -2.41
C ARG A 118 1.71 22.21 -1.41
N LEU A 119 1.22 22.82 -0.32
CA LEU A 119 2.08 23.37 0.73
C LEU A 119 2.92 22.29 1.41
N CYS A 120 2.31 21.16 1.77
CA CYS A 120 3.02 20.01 2.32
C CYS A 120 4.12 19.53 1.35
N SER A 121 3.78 19.36 0.08
CA SER A 121 4.73 18.87 -0.95
C SER A 121 5.87 19.85 -1.21
N GLN A 122 5.58 21.16 -1.23
CA GLN A 122 6.61 22.20 -1.38
C GLN A 122 7.58 22.21 -0.20
N HIS A 123 7.07 22.05 1.02
CA HIS A 123 7.92 21.96 2.20
C HIS A 123 8.71 20.64 2.21
N SER A 124 8.07 19.53 1.88
CA SER A 124 8.66 18.20 1.74
C SER A 124 9.83 18.16 0.74
N ALA A 125 9.76 18.95 -0.33
CA ALA A 125 10.85 19.06 -1.31
C ALA A 125 12.18 19.54 -0.68
N SER A 126 12.13 20.33 0.40
CA SER A 126 13.33 20.76 1.13
C SER A 126 14.06 19.63 1.87
N SER A 127 13.36 18.53 2.15
CA SER A 127 13.90 17.32 2.79
C SER A 127 14.05 16.14 1.81
N TYR A 128 14.16 16.42 0.50
CA TYR A 128 14.20 15.39 -0.55
C TYR A 128 12.98 14.45 -0.47
N TYR A 129 11.81 15.02 -0.18
CA TYR A 129 10.54 14.30 -0.04
C TYR A 129 10.50 13.24 1.06
N ARG A 130 11.22 13.48 2.18
CA ARG A 130 11.26 12.56 3.33
C ARG A 130 10.36 12.99 4.48
N GLU A 131 10.04 14.26 4.59
CA GLU A 131 9.20 14.80 5.65
C GLU A 131 7.89 15.37 5.10
N PHE A 132 6.84 15.38 5.91
CA PHE A 132 5.51 15.89 5.56
C PHE A 132 4.92 15.26 4.30
N VAL A 133 5.21 13.99 4.06
CA VAL A 133 4.69 13.25 2.90
C VAL A 133 3.20 13.02 3.08
N VAL A 134 2.40 13.49 2.12
CA VAL A 134 0.94 13.35 2.18
C VAL A 134 0.56 11.88 1.97
N VAL A 135 -0.28 11.36 2.86
CA VAL A 135 -0.87 10.03 2.77
C VAL A 135 -2.39 10.17 2.85
N THR A 136 -3.11 9.55 1.92
CA THR A 136 -4.57 9.57 1.86
C THR A 136 -5.12 8.15 1.77
N GLY A 137 -6.45 8.01 1.80
CA GLY A 137 -7.10 6.71 1.58
C GLY A 137 -7.07 6.23 0.12
N GLY A 138 -6.54 7.02 -0.82
CA GLY A 138 -6.46 6.69 -2.25
C GLY A 138 -7.82 6.67 -2.97
N GLY A 139 -8.88 7.18 -2.33
CA GLY A 139 -10.20 7.31 -2.93
C GLY A 139 -10.38 8.63 -3.70
N PRO A 140 -11.56 8.84 -4.31
CA PRO A 140 -11.87 10.08 -5.01
C PRO A 140 -12.13 11.26 -4.06
N GLY A 141 -12.42 12.42 -4.63
CA GLY A 141 -12.81 13.62 -3.89
C GLY A 141 -11.62 14.29 -3.20
N VAL A 142 -11.74 14.54 -1.89
CA VAL A 142 -10.72 15.30 -1.13
C VAL A 142 -9.44 14.50 -0.87
N MET A 143 -9.47 13.18 -1.06
CA MET A 143 -8.32 12.28 -0.91
C MET A 143 -7.44 12.25 -2.16
#